data_AF-A0A937V996-F1
#
_entry.id   AF-A0A937V996-F1
#
_cell.length_a   1.000
_cell.length_b   1.000
_cell.length_c   1.000
_cell.angle_alpha   90.00
_cell.angle_beta   90.00
_cell.angle_gamma   90.00
#
_symmetry.space_group_name_H-M   'P 1'
#
loop_
_entity.id
_entity.type
_entity.pdbx_description
1 polymer ?
#
loop_
_entity_poly.entity_id
_entity_poly.type
_entity_poly.pdbx_seq_one_letter_code
_entity_poly.pdbx_strand_id
1 'polypeptide(L)'
;MALKASVREHLNALEEAPEWVVSLGEIIQQADGCSAAIAASRARDLSKHKDVGEAIEGIARGWACLASSDLSALTPLQRETIELLVSTISRGIESGIVKAGRIQT
;
A
#
# COMPACT_ATOMS: atom_id res chain seq x y z
N MET A 1 25.76 17.42 6.41
CA MET A 1 24.49 16.99 5.79
C MET A 1 23.71 16.25 6.87
N ALA A 2 22.54 16.74 7.28
CA ALA A 2 21.69 15.99 8.21
C ALA A 2 21.20 14.72 7.49
N LEU A 3 21.45 13.55 8.07
CA LEU A 3 20.86 12.30 7.61
C LEU A 3 19.33 12.47 7.67
N LYS A 4 18.66 12.39 6.51
CA LYS A 4 17.19 12.33 6.48
C LYS A 4 16.79 10.98 7.07
N ALA A 5 16.11 11.00 8.20
CA ALA A 5 15.59 9.79 8.82
C ALA A 5 14.63 9.06 7.87
N SER A 6 14.73 7.74 7.85
CA SER A 6 13.90 6.80 7.11
C SER A 6 12.50 6.65 7.73
N VAL A 7 11.58 6.06 6.98
CA VAL A 7 10.22 5.73 7.48
C VAL A 7 10.30 4.85 8.72
N ARG A 8 11.15 3.81 8.69
CA ARG A 8 11.38 2.91 9.82
C ARG A 8 11.87 3.65 11.06
N GLU A 9 12.85 4.53 10.92
CA GLU A 9 13.36 5.34 12.04
C GLU A 9 12.27 6.25 12.62
N HIS A 10 11.44 6.87 11.78
CA HIS A 10 10.31 7.68 12.24
C HIS A 10 9.24 6.85 12.96
N LEU A 11 8.94 5.64 12.48
CA LEU A 11 7.97 4.76 13.11
C LEU A 11 8.47 4.20 14.46
N ASN A 12 9.76 3.87 14.54
CA ASN A 12 10.39 3.27 15.71
C ASN A 12 10.84 4.30 16.76
N ALA A 13 10.64 5.60 16.52
CA ALA A 13 11.05 6.67 17.43
C ALA A 13 10.37 6.61 18.80
N LEU A 14 9.17 6.02 18.89
CA LEU A 14 8.40 5.89 20.12
C LEU A 14 8.24 4.42 20.57
N GLU A 15 8.10 3.51 19.61
CA GLU A 15 7.82 2.10 19.83
C GLU A 15 8.11 1.33 18.53
N GLU A 16 8.64 0.12 18.63
CA GLU A 16 8.91 -0.71 17.46
C GLU A 16 7.62 -1.01 16.70
N ALA A 17 7.55 -0.54 15.45
CA ALA A 17 6.38 -0.74 14.60
C ALA A 17 6.41 -2.13 13.95
N PRO A 18 5.25 -2.79 13.80
CA PRO A 18 5.16 -4.03 13.04
C PRO A 18 5.68 -3.88 11.62
N GLU A 19 6.30 -4.93 11.06
CA GLU A 19 6.89 -4.90 9.72
C GLU A 19 5.91 -4.47 8.62
N TRP A 20 4.63 -4.87 8.72
CA TRP A 20 3.62 -4.45 7.74
C TRP A 20 3.34 -2.94 7.80
N VAL A 21 3.46 -2.30 8.97
CA VAL A 21 3.29 -0.84 9.11
C VAL A 21 4.47 -0.11 8.47
N VAL A 22 5.69 -0.65 8.63
CA VAL A 22 6.89 -0.12 7.98
C VAL A 22 6.77 -0.25 6.46
N SER A 23 6.43 -1.45 5.98
CA SER A 23 6.16 -1.73 4.55
C SER A 23 5.14 -0.74 3.98
N LEU A 24 4.00 -0.56 4.67
CA LEU A 24 2.96 0.38 4.25
C LEU A 24 3.48 1.83 4.16
N GLY A 25 4.27 2.27 5.13
CA GLY A 25 4.88 3.61 5.11
C GLY A 25 5.86 3.80 3.96
N GLU A 26 6.72 2.82 3.69
CA GLU A 26 7.67 2.89 2.56
C GLU A 26 6.94 2.95 1.22
N ILE A 27 5.87 2.16 1.06
CA ILE A 27 4.99 2.19 -0.11
C ILE A 27 4.33 3.56 -0.27
N ILE A 28 3.77 4.14 0.81
CA ILE A 28 3.15 5.48 0.79
C ILE A 28 4.18 6.54 0.38
N GLN A 29 5.41 6.44 0.89
CA GLN A 29 6.48 7.37 0.53
C GLN A 29 6.80 7.31 -0.95
N GLN A 30 6.89 6.10 -1.51
CA GLN A 30 7.17 5.88 -2.93
C GLN A 30 6.02 6.36 -3.82
N ALA A 31 4.78 6.10 -3.43
CA ALA A 31 3.60 6.44 -4.23
C ALA A 31 3.33 7.96 -4.30
N ASP A 32 3.48 8.68 -3.18
CA ASP A 32 3.16 10.12 -3.08
C ASP A 32 4.39 11.02 -3.22
N GLY A 33 5.61 10.46 -3.21
CA GLY A 33 6.86 11.22 -3.20
C GLY A 33 7.04 12.10 -1.95
N CYS A 34 6.28 11.82 -0.88
CA CYS A 34 6.26 12.64 0.33
C CYS A 34 7.50 12.40 1.22
N SER A 35 7.63 13.20 2.29
CA SER A 35 8.73 13.00 3.25
C SER A 35 8.52 11.72 4.07
N ALA A 36 9.61 11.12 4.54
CA ALA A 36 9.57 9.91 5.36
C ALA A 36 8.70 10.09 6.62
N ALA A 37 8.73 11.28 7.23
CA ALA A 37 7.90 11.62 8.38
C ALA A 37 6.39 11.63 8.05
N ILE A 38 6.00 12.17 6.90
CA ILE A 38 4.59 12.18 6.46
C ILE A 38 4.13 10.74 6.19
N ALA A 39 4.94 9.97 5.48
CA ALA A 39 4.63 8.58 5.16
C ALA A 39 4.49 7.70 6.43
N ALA A 40 5.44 7.82 7.36
CA ALA A 40 5.39 7.16 8.66
C ALA A 40 4.13 7.57 9.46
N SER A 41 3.78 8.86 9.48
CA SER A 41 2.58 9.35 10.14
C SER A 41 1.30 8.73 9.57
N ARG A 42 1.16 8.68 8.24
CA ARG A 42 0.01 8.05 7.57
C ARG A 42 -0.08 6.54 7.85
N ALA A 43 1.06 5.84 7.81
CA ALA A 43 1.09 4.41 8.12
C ALA A 43 0.70 4.13 9.58
N ARG A 44 1.19 4.93 10.53
CA ARG A 44 0.83 4.84 11.96
C ARG A 44 -0.65 5.18 12.20
N ASP A 45 -1.22 6.10 11.44
CA ASP A 45 -2.64 6.42 11.54
C ASP A 45 -3.51 5.26 11.02
N LEU A 46 -3.19 4.74 9.83
CA LEU A 46 -3.85 3.54 9.28
C LEU A 46 -3.69 2.32 10.17
N SER A 47 -2.58 2.20 10.91
CA SER A 47 -2.36 1.05 11.79
C SER A 47 -3.33 0.97 12.96
N LYS A 48 -4.08 2.05 13.25
CA LYS A 48 -5.19 2.03 14.23
C LYS A 48 -6.36 1.17 13.77
N HIS A 49 -6.48 0.91 12.47
CA HIS A 49 -7.47 0.02 11.87
C HIS A 49 -6.75 -1.17 11.23
N LYS A 50 -6.23 -2.08 12.08
CA LYS A 50 -5.35 -3.18 11.69
C LYS A 50 -5.80 -3.92 10.41
N ASP A 51 -7.03 -4.43 10.39
CA ASP A 51 -7.54 -5.22 9.26
C ASP A 51 -7.54 -4.44 7.94
N VAL A 52 -7.86 -3.14 8.00
CA VAL A 52 -7.87 -2.26 6.82
C VAL A 52 -6.43 -1.92 6.41
N GLY A 53 -5.57 -1.60 7.37
CA GLY A 53 -4.16 -1.29 7.12
C GLY A 53 -3.41 -2.47 6.49
N GLU A 54 -3.58 -3.68 7.04
CA GLU A 54 -3.00 -4.91 6.50
C GLU A 54 -3.57 -5.25 5.11
N ALA A 55 -4.88 -5.04 4.87
CA ALA A 55 -5.46 -5.24 3.56
C ALA A 55 -4.88 -4.28 2.50
N ILE A 56 -4.72 -3.00 2.85
CA ILE A 56 -4.14 -2.00 1.94
C ILE A 56 -2.66 -2.26 1.70
N GLU A 57 -1.89 -2.63 2.72
CA GLU A 57 -0.50 -3.08 2.57
C GLU A 57 -0.42 -4.27 1.61
N GLY A 58 -1.26 -5.29 1.80
CA GLY A 58 -1.26 -6.49 0.97
C GLY A 58 -1.58 -6.20 -0.50
N ILE A 59 -2.55 -5.33 -0.76
CA ILE A 59 -2.88 -4.87 -2.11
C ILE A 59 -1.69 -4.12 -2.73
N ALA A 60 -1.13 -3.16 -2.01
CA ALA A 60 -0.08 -2.31 -2.55
C ALA A 60 1.23 -3.08 -2.77
N ARG A 61 1.59 -3.99 -1.86
CA ARG A 61 2.72 -4.92 -2.02
C ARG A 61 2.49 -5.90 -3.16
N GLY A 62 1.28 -6.45 -3.27
CA GLY A 62 0.90 -7.32 -4.38
C GLY A 62 1.04 -6.61 -5.73
N TRP A 63 0.60 -5.36 -5.82
CA TRP A 63 0.75 -4.53 -7.00
C TRP A 63 2.22 -4.25 -7.34
N ALA A 64 3.04 -3.86 -6.36
CA ALA A 64 4.47 -3.62 -6.57
C ALA A 64 5.18 -4.87 -7.10
N CYS A 65 4.85 -6.04 -6.58
CA CYS A 65 5.36 -7.33 -7.07
C CYS A 65 5.00 -7.55 -8.54
N LEU A 66 3.73 -7.40 -8.91
CA LEU A 66 3.25 -7.54 -10.29
C LEU A 66 3.92 -6.54 -11.24
N ALA A 67 4.05 -5.27 -10.82
CA ALA A 67 4.66 -4.21 -11.63
C ALA A 67 6.16 -4.45 -11.91
N SER A 68 6.86 -5.12 -10.99
CA SER A 68 8.27 -5.48 -11.14
C SER A 68 8.52 -6.82 -11.84
N SER A 69 7.47 -7.61 -12.08
CA SER A 69 7.58 -8.96 -12.63
C SER A 69 7.66 -8.96 -14.15
N ASP A 70 8.47 -9.87 -14.71
CA ASP A 70 8.44 -10.15 -16.14
C ASP A 70 7.23 -11.02 -16.50
N LEU A 71 6.17 -10.36 -16.97
CA LEU A 71 4.92 -11.02 -17.36
C LEU A 71 5.02 -11.72 -18.74
N SER A 72 6.15 -11.61 -19.44
CA SER A 72 6.34 -12.26 -20.75
C SER A 72 6.51 -13.78 -20.62
N ALA A 73 7.04 -14.25 -19.48
CA ALA A 73 7.25 -15.67 -19.19
C ALA A 73 5.96 -16.44 -18.79
N LEU A 74 4.85 -15.72 -18.60
CA LEU A 74 3.58 -16.32 -18.21
C LEU A 74 2.89 -16.99 -19.39
N THR A 75 2.25 -18.13 -19.13
CA THR A 75 1.34 -18.76 -20.08
C THR A 75 0.12 -17.86 -20.35
N PRO A 76 -0.55 -18.01 -21.50
CA PRO A 76 -1.77 -17.24 -21.80
C PRO A 76 -2.83 -17.30 -20.70
N LEU A 77 -3.08 -18.49 -20.14
CA LEU A 77 -4.07 -18.69 -19.07
C LEU A 77 -3.68 -17.98 -17.76
N GLN A 78 -2.39 -18.00 -17.39
CA GLN A 78 -1.90 -17.27 -16.21
C GLN A 78 -2.08 -15.76 -16.39
N ARG A 79 -1.77 -15.24 -17.58
CA ARG A 79 -1.95 -13.82 -17.89
C ARG A 79 -3.42 -13.42 -17.84
N GLU A 80 -4.30 -14.19 -18.48
CA GLU A 80 -5.75 -13.97 -18.45
C GLU A 80 -6.30 -13.99 -17.02
N THR A 81 -5.83 -14.92 -16.19
CA THR A 81 -6.23 -15.02 -14.77
C THR A 81 -5.82 -13.78 -13.99
N ILE A 82 -4.58 -13.29 -14.18
CA ILE A 82 -4.09 -12.07 -13.52
C ILE A 82 -4.90 -10.87 -13.99
N GLU A 83 -5.12 -10.72 -15.29
CA GLU A 83 -5.93 -9.63 -15.87
C GLU A 83 -7.35 -9.61 -15.29
N LEU A 84 -8.00 -10.78 -15.20
CA LEU A 84 -9.34 -10.92 -14.61
C LEU A 84 -9.37 -10.48 -13.15
N LEU A 85 -8.41 -10.93 -12.34
CA LEU A 85 -8.34 -10.63 -10.92
C LEU A 85 -8.05 -9.15 -10.68
N VAL A 86 -7.06 -8.58 -11.36
CA VAL A 86 -6.71 -7.16 -11.26
C VAL A 86 -7.89 -6.29 -11.68
N SER A 87 -8.53 -6.61 -12.82
CA SER A 87 -9.72 -5.87 -13.30
C SER A 87 -10.87 -5.89 -12.29
N THR A 88 -11.10 -7.04 -11.65
CA THR A 88 -12.15 -7.19 -10.63
C THR A 88 -11.83 -6.38 -9.37
N ILE A 89 -10.59 -6.42 -8.91
CA ILE A 89 -10.13 -5.66 -7.74
C ILE A 89 -10.23 -4.16 -8.00
N SER A 90 -9.73 -3.66 -9.14
CA SER A 90 -9.78 -2.23 -9.49
C SER A 90 -11.21 -1.69 -9.50
N ARG A 91 -12.14 -2.39 -10.17
CA ARG A 91 -13.57 -2.00 -10.15
C ARG A 91 -14.16 -1.99 -8.75
N GLY A 92 -13.81 -2.98 -7.92
CA GLY A 92 -14.27 -3.08 -6.54
C GLY A 92 -13.78 -1.92 -5.68
N ILE A 93 -12.49 -1.57 -5.80
CA ILE A 93 -11.86 -0.45 -5.07
C ILE A 93 -12.49 0.88 -5.49
N GLU A 94 -12.62 1.15 -6.79
CA GLU A 94 -13.24 2.38 -7.29
C GLU A 94 -14.67 2.54 -6.76
N SER A 95 -15.48 1.46 -6.82
CA SER A 95 -16.84 1.47 -6.29
C SER A 95 -16.86 1.69 -4.77
N GLY A 96 -15.96 1.05 -4.03
CA GLY A 96 -15.85 1.16 -2.58
C GLY A 96 -15.46 2.56 -2.12
N ILE A 97 -14.46 3.17 -2.76
CA ILE A 97 -14.01 4.53 -2.45
C ILE A 97 -15.12 5.55 -2.75
N VAL A 98 -15.81 5.41 -3.89
CA VAL A 98 -16.95 6.29 -4.23
C VAL A 98 -18.07 6.18 -3.18
N LYS A 99 -18.35 4.98 -2.66
CA LYS A 99 -19.33 4.80 -1.57
C LYS A 99 -18.84 5.40 -0.25
N ALA A 100 -17.57 5.23 0.08
CA ALA A 100 -16.99 5.80 1.31
C ALA A 100 -16.92 7.34 1.29
N GLY A 101 -16.70 7.94 0.10
CA GLY A 101 -16.74 9.40 -0.10
C GLY A 101 -18.15 9.99 -0.20
N ARG A 102 -19.18 9.15 -0.42
CA ARG A 102 -20.60 9.51 -0.27
C ARG A 102 -21.10 9.12 1.13
N ILE A 103 -20.62 9.84 2.14
CA ILE A 103 -21.43 9.99 3.35
C ILE A 103 -22.68 10.76 2.89
N GLN A 104 -23.84 10.11 2.93
CA GLN A 104 -25.13 10.75 2.70
C GLN A 104 -25.23 11.99 3.60
N THR A 105 -25.27 13.17 2.98
CA THR A 105 -25.85 14.36 3.59
C THR A 105 -27.36 14.19 3.74
#